data_AF-A0A8H6AMX0-F1
#
_entry.id   AF-A0A8H6AMX0-F1
#
_cell.length_a   1.000
_cell.length_b   1.000
_cell.length_c   1.000
_cell.angle_alpha   90.00
_cell.angle_beta   90.00
_cell.angle_gamma   90.00
#
_symmetry.space_group_name_H-M   'P 1'
#
loop_
_entity.id
_entity.type
_entity.pdbx_description
1 polymer ?
#
loop_
_entity_poly.entity_id
_entity_poly.type
_entity_poly.pdbx_seq_one_letter_code
_entity_poly.pdbx_strand_id
1 'polypeptide(L)'
;MEKTRQGIQTIGQMLIKKCTELMNSRLSQGLVHLLKPLDILTTALQSKLGCLSNSAGSHVQPAGMGNQALNSLALISARYTHTALDVLSQLAAAHLVALCQAMDLRALHLLFLQSFEPLLKSAIVNLLTSNKDTHNEIEVQLD
;
A
#
# COMPACT_ATOMS: atom_id res chain seq x y z
N MET A 1 22.46 -6.12 -18.37
CA MET A 1 21.01 -6.29 -18.18
C MET A 1 20.66 -7.06 -16.91
N GLU A 2 21.41 -8.11 -16.57
CA GLU A 2 21.21 -8.90 -15.34
C GLU A 2 21.18 -8.07 -14.05
N LYS A 3 22.25 -7.29 -13.78
CA LYS A 3 22.31 -6.40 -12.61
C LYS A 3 21.18 -5.38 -12.56
N THR A 4 20.78 -4.85 -13.72
CA THR A 4 19.63 -3.95 -13.85
C THR A 4 18.33 -4.65 -13.45
N ARG A 5 18.13 -5.90 -13.86
CA ARG A 5 16.97 -6.71 -13.50
C ARG A 5 16.90 -6.99 -11.99
N GLN A 6 18.05 -7.29 -11.37
CA GLN A 6 18.13 -7.42 -9.92
C GLN A 6 17.79 -6.09 -9.21
N GLY A 7 18.27 -4.96 -9.72
CA GLY A 7 17.92 -3.64 -9.20
C GLY A 7 16.41 -3.33 -9.31
N ILE A 8 15.78 -3.73 -10.40
CA ILE A 8 14.32 -3.61 -10.58
C ILE A 8 13.57 -4.44 -9.52
N GLN A 9 14.03 -5.66 -9.25
CA GLN A 9 13.45 -6.52 -8.23
C GLN A 9 13.60 -5.93 -6.81
N THR A 10 14.74 -5.32 -6.47
CA THR A 10 14.94 -4.66 -5.16
C THR A 10 14.09 -3.39 -5.01
N ILE A 11 13.89 -2.61 -6.07
CA ILE A 11 12.95 -1.48 -6.06
C ILE A 11 11.52 -1.98 -5.79
N GLY A 12 11.10 -3.08 -6.43
CA GLY A 12 9.81 -3.70 -6.16
C GLY A 12 9.65 -4.11 -4.69
N GLN A 13 10.68 -4.71 -4.08
CA GLN A 13 10.67 -5.07 -2.65
C GLN A 13 10.50 -3.85 -1.73
N MET A 14 11.06 -2.71 -2.11
CA MET A 14 10.88 -1.46 -1.35
C MET A 14 9.44 -0.96 -1.48
N LEU A 15 8.89 -0.92 -2.70
CA LEU A 15 7.51 -0.46 -2.95
C LEU A 15 6.48 -1.32 -2.19
N ILE A 16 6.62 -2.64 -2.21
CA ILE A 16 5.66 -3.50 -1.53
C ILE A 16 5.72 -3.34 -0.02
N LYS A 17 6.91 -3.17 0.59
CA LYS A 17 7.04 -2.92 2.03
C LYS A 17 6.27 -1.66 2.44
N LYS A 18 6.38 -0.60 1.63
CA LYS A 18 5.63 0.64 1.85
C LYS A 18 4.12 0.47 1.63
N CYS A 19 3.74 -0.31 0.64
CA CYS A 19 2.34 -0.63 0.38
C CYS A 19 1.70 -1.42 1.52
N THR A 20 2.38 -2.45 2.04
CA THR A 20 1.89 -3.26 3.16
C THR A 20 1.83 -2.47 4.47
N GLU A 21 2.78 -1.58 4.71
CA GLU A 21 2.76 -0.65 5.86
C GLU A 21 1.52 0.27 5.79
N LEU A 22 1.25 0.85 4.62
CA LEU A 22 0.08 1.69 4.36
C LEU A 22 -1.24 0.92 4.54
N MET A 23 -1.30 -0.33 4.11
CA MET A 23 -2.51 -1.15 4.18
C MET A 23 -2.76 -1.77 5.55
N ASN A 24 -1.76 -1.85 6.42
CA ASN A 24 -1.93 -2.44 7.74
C ASN A 24 -2.59 -1.44 8.69
N SER A 25 -3.79 -1.74 9.19
CA SER A 25 -4.53 -0.86 10.13
C SER A 25 -3.75 -0.50 11.40
N ARG A 26 -2.85 -1.37 11.87
CA ARG A 26 -2.01 -1.08 13.05
C ARG A 26 -0.93 -0.05 12.77
N LEU A 27 -0.42 0.00 11.54
CA LEU A 27 0.70 0.85 11.15
C LEU A 27 0.22 2.15 10.48
N SER A 28 -0.95 2.12 9.84
CA SER A 28 -1.51 3.23 9.04
C SER A 28 -2.21 4.33 9.84
N GLN A 29 -2.09 4.31 11.17
CA GLN A 29 -2.61 5.33 12.08
C GLN A 29 -4.10 5.64 11.86
N GLY A 30 -4.93 4.59 11.88
CA GLY A 30 -6.40 4.71 11.85
C GLY A 30 -7.03 4.74 10.45
N LEU A 31 -6.30 4.39 9.39
CA LEU A 31 -6.90 4.19 8.07
C LEU A 31 -7.70 2.87 8.01
N VAL A 32 -8.88 2.92 7.39
CA VAL A 32 -9.77 1.76 7.21
C VAL A 32 -9.21 0.82 6.13
N HIS A 33 -9.25 -0.49 6.39
CA HIS A 33 -8.75 -1.59 5.53
C HIS A 33 -9.52 -1.78 4.20
N LEU A 34 -9.70 -0.75 3.39
CA LEU A 34 -10.43 -0.83 2.11
C LEU A 34 -9.63 -1.45 0.94
N LEU A 35 -8.34 -1.71 1.13
CA LEU A 35 -7.41 -2.04 0.03
C LEU A 35 -6.92 -3.51 0.00
N LYS A 36 -7.62 -4.44 0.67
CA LYS A 36 -7.21 -5.87 0.71
C LYS A 36 -6.94 -6.50 -0.67
N PRO A 37 -7.76 -6.28 -1.72
CA PRO A 37 -7.46 -6.84 -3.05
C PRO A 37 -6.17 -6.29 -3.66
N LEU A 38 -5.81 -5.04 -3.32
CA LEU A 38 -4.60 -4.41 -3.81
C LEU A 38 -3.34 -4.98 -3.13
N ASP A 39 -3.43 -5.38 -1.87
CA ASP A 39 -2.36 -6.10 -1.15
C ASP A 39 -2.02 -7.44 -1.84
N ILE A 40 -3.06 -8.20 -2.22
CA ILE A 40 -2.90 -9.47 -2.95
C ILE A 40 -2.26 -9.22 -4.32
N LEU A 41 -2.73 -8.20 -5.07
CA LEU A 41 -2.19 -7.85 -6.38
C LEU A 41 -0.70 -7.46 -6.30
N THR A 42 -0.35 -6.56 -5.39
CA THR A 42 1.04 -6.10 -5.23
C THR A 42 1.97 -7.25 -4.83
N THR A 43 1.51 -8.17 -3.96
CA THR A 43 2.24 -9.39 -3.59
C THR A 43 2.46 -10.33 -4.78
N ALA A 44 1.45 -10.51 -5.63
CA ALA A 44 1.58 -11.31 -6.85
C ALA A 44 2.58 -10.69 -7.85
N LEU A 45 2.51 -9.37 -8.06
CA LEU A 45 3.44 -8.65 -8.93
C LEU A 45 4.88 -8.73 -8.41
N GLN A 46 5.09 -8.61 -7.10
CA GLN A 46 6.40 -8.77 -6.48
C GLN A 46 6.95 -10.19 -6.63
N SER A 47 6.10 -11.20 -6.52
CA SER A 47 6.48 -12.61 -6.72
C SER A 47 6.91 -12.86 -8.17
N LYS A 48 6.19 -12.26 -9.13
CA LYS A 48 6.55 -12.29 -10.56
C LYS A 48 7.90 -11.60 -10.82
N LEU A 49 8.15 -10.44 -10.22
CA LEU A 49 9.46 -9.75 -10.24
C LEU A 49 10.58 -10.64 -9.69
N GLY A 50 10.33 -11.36 -8.60
CA GLY A 50 11.25 -12.33 -8.03
C GLY A 50 11.64 -13.43 -9.02
N CYS A 51 10.66 -14.02 -9.70
CA CYS A 51 10.90 -15.06 -10.71
C CYS A 51 11.70 -14.52 -11.91
N LEU A 52 11.38 -13.30 -12.38
CA LEU A 52 12.09 -12.67 -13.49
C LEU A 52 13.54 -12.30 -13.13
N SER A 53 13.86 -12.11 -11.86
CA SER A 53 15.22 -11.74 -11.41
C SER A 53 16.25 -12.86 -11.53
N ASN A 54 15.85 -14.09 -11.89
CA ASN A 54 16.77 -15.20 -12.07
C ASN A 54 17.78 -14.94 -13.20
N SER A 55 19.02 -15.40 -13.00
CA SER A 55 20.11 -15.15 -13.94
C SER A 55 19.90 -15.85 -15.27
N ALA A 56 19.98 -15.13 -16.39
CA ALA A 56 19.98 -15.75 -17.71
C ALA A 56 21.31 -16.47 -18.00
N GLY A 57 22.40 -16.03 -17.37
CA GLY A 57 23.75 -16.56 -17.61
C GLY A 57 23.97 -18.00 -17.14
N SER A 58 23.12 -18.55 -16.27
CA SER A 58 23.19 -19.96 -15.85
C SER A 58 22.71 -20.93 -16.93
N HIS A 59 22.11 -20.43 -18.01
CA HIS A 59 21.49 -21.26 -19.06
C HIS A 59 22.27 -21.24 -20.39
N VAL A 60 23.53 -20.83 -20.38
CA VAL A 60 24.38 -20.84 -21.59
C VAL A 60 24.51 -22.26 -22.11
N GLN A 61 24.17 -22.45 -23.39
CA GLN A 61 24.35 -23.70 -24.12
C GLN A 61 25.42 -23.52 -25.19
N PRO A 62 26.27 -24.53 -25.45
CA PRO A 62 27.18 -24.52 -26.59
C PRO A 62 26.39 -24.40 -27.89
N ALA A 63 26.79 -23.48 -28.75
CA ALA A 63 26.17 -23.27 -30.05
C ALA A 63 27.20 -23.39 -31.19
N GLY A 64 26.72 -23.46 -32.43
CA GLY A 64 27.57 -23.46 -33.63
C GLY A 64 28.54 -24.63 -33.68
N MET A 65 28.07 -25.85 -33.38
CA MET A 65 28.88 -27.08 -33.36
C MET A 65 30.10 -27.00 -32.43
N GLY A 66 29.99 -26.26 -31.32
CA GLY A 66 31.06 -26.11 -30.34
C GLY A 66 31.93 -24.86 -30.51
N ASN A 67 31.82 -24.15 -31.64
CA ASN A 67 32.56 -22.91 -31.88
C ASN A 67 32.08 -21.75 -30.98
N GLN A 68 30.91 -21.88 -30.37
CA GLN A 68 30.37 -20.93 -29.38
C GLN A 68 30.07 -21.64 -28.06
N ALA A 69 31.10 -22.21 -27.45
CA ALA A 69 31.01 -22.80 -26.11
C ALA A 69 30.59 -21.77 -25.03
N LEU A 70 30.89 -20.49 -25.25
CA LEU A 70 30.40 -19.37 -24.46
C LEU A 70 29.65 -18.37 -25.35
N ASN A 71 28.51 -17.89 -24.86
CA ASN A 71 27.76 -16.80 -25.46
C ASN A 71 27.13 -15.92 -24.36
N SER A 72 26.85 -14.66 -24.68
CA SER A 72 26.50 -13.66 -23.67
C SER A 72 25.02 -13.68 -23.27
N LEU A 73 24.15 -14.31 -24.06
CA LEU A 73 22.69 -14.24 -23.95
C LEU A 73 22.15 -12.81 -23.79
N ALA A 74 22.88 -11.79 -24.28
CA ALA A 74 22.64 -10.39 -23.93
C ALA A 74 21.23 -9.90 -24.33
N LEU A 75 20.77 -10.26 -25.53
CA LEU A 75 19.43 -9.90 -26.01
C LEU A 75 18.32 -10.60 -25.21
N ILE A 76 18.52 -11.86 -24.82
CA ILE A 76 17.58 -12.61 -23.99
C ILE A 76 17.47 -11.96 -22.61
N SER A 77 18.62 -11.66 -21.99
CA SER A 77 18.66 -10.95 -20.71
C SER A 77 17.99 -9.58 -20.81
N ALA A 78 18.18 -8.84 -21.91
CA ALA A 78 17.50 -7.56 -22.16
C ALA A 78 15.97 -7.69 -22.25
N ARG A 79 15.45 -8.73 -22.93
CA ARG A 79 14.01 -8.97 -23.02
C ARG A 79 13.38 -9.29 -21.66
N TYR A 80 14.04 -10.10 -20.84
CA TYR A 80 13.57 -10.35 -19.47
C TYR A 80 13.63 -9.08 -18.61
N THR A 81 14.65 -8.24 -18.78
CA THR A 81 14.72 -6.94 -18.10
C THR A 81 13.58 -6.01 -18.54
N HIS A 82 13.21 -6.00 -19.82
CA HIS A 82 12.05 -5.25 -20.30
C HIS A 82 10.74 -5.74 -19.66
N THR A 83 10.50 -7.06 -19.65
CA THR A 83 9.30 -7.61 -18.98
C THR A 83 9.29 -7.29 -17.48
N ALA A 84 10.45 -7.29 -16.81
CA ALA A 84 10.55 -6.89 -15.41
C ALA A 84 10.19 -5.40 -15.20
N LEU A 85 10.57 -4.52 -16.13
CA LEU A 85 10.15 -3.11 -16.11
C LEU A 85 8.63 -2.97 -16.22
N ASP A 86 7.99 -3.69 -17.14
CA ASP A 86 6.53 -3.64 -17.30
C ASP A 86 5.81 -4.05 -16.01
N VAL A 87 6.30 -5.09 -15.33
CA VAL A 87 5.76 -5.55 -14.03
C VAL A 87 6.01 -4.52 -12.94
N LEU A 88 7.18 -3.90 -12.90
CA LEU A 88 7.48 -2.83 -11.94
C LEU A 88 6.57 -1.61 -12.16
N SER A 89 6.29 -1.24 -13.41
CA SER A 89 5.36 -0.17 -13.75
C SER A 89 3.94 -0.46 -13.25
N GLN A 90 3.47 -1.72 -13.39
CA GLN A 90 2.19 -2.15 -12.82
C GLN A 90 2.17 -2.04 -11.28
N LEU A 91 3.27 -2.45 -10.63
CA LEU A 91 3.41 -2.35 -9.18
C LEU A 91 3.41 -0.90 -8.71
N ALA A 92 4.11 -0.01 -9.42
CA ALA A 92 4.15 1.42 -9.13
C ALA A 92 2.78 2.08 -9.33
N ALA A 93 2.05 1.73 -10.39
CA ALA A 93 0.69 2.21 -10.63
C ALA A 93 -0.27 1.78 -9.52
N ALA A 94 -0.22 0.50 -9.11
CA ALA A 94 -0.98 -0.01 -7.97
C ALA A 94 -0.65 0.76 -6.68
N HIS A 95 0.64 1.03 -6.42
CA HIS A 95 1.07 1.80 -5.26
C HIS A 95 0.55 3.25 -5.28
N LEU A 96 0.55 3.92 -6.44
CA LEU A 96 0.00 5.28 -6.58
C LEU A 96 -1.50 5.31 -6.26
N VAL A 97 -2.27 4.36 -6.77
CA VAL A 97 -3.70 4.25 -6.44
C VAL A 97 -3.91 4.06 -4.93
N ALA A 98 -3.09 3.24 -4.28
CA ALA A 98 -3.14 3.06 -2.83
C ALA A 98 -2.89 4.38 -2.08
N LEU A 99 -1.89 5.16 -2.51
CA LEU A 99 -1.55 6.44 -1.91
C LEU A 99 -2.66 7.48 -2.08
N CYS A 100 -3.25 7.59 -3.27
CA CYS A 100 -4.38 8.49 -3.51
C CYS A 100 -5.57 8.13 -2.61
N GLN A 101 -5.95 6.85 -2.57
CA GLN A 101 -7.04 6.40 -1.69
C GLN A 101 -6.75 6.70 -0.22
N ALA A 102 -5.51 6.50 0.22
CA ALA A 102 -5.11 6.79 1.58
C ALA A 102 -5.18 8.29 1.93
N MET A 103 -4.78 9.14 0.98
CA MET A 103 -4.86 10.59 1.11
C MET A 103 -6.32 11.06 1.21
N ASP A 104 -7.20 10.55 0.34
CA ASP A 104 -8.62 10.90 0.33
C ASP A 104 -9.31 10.48 1.64
N LEU A 105 -9.02 9.28 2.14
CA LEU A 105 -9.55 8.80 3.42
C LEU A 105 -9.06 9.67 4.60
N ARG A 106 -7.80 10.13 4.55
CA ARG A 106 -7.27 11.04 5.58
C ARG A 106 -7.96 12.39 5.54
N ALA A 107 -8.19 12.95 4.35
CA ALA A 107 -8.93 14.20 4.18
C ALA A 107 -10.38 14.07 4.69
N LEU A 108 -11.07 12.98 4.35
CA LEU A 108 -12.42 12.69 4.83
C LEU A 108 -12.47 12.60 6.35
N HIS A 109 -11.51 11.91 6.98
CA HIS A 109 -11.44 11.80 8.44
C HIS A 109 -11.27 13.17 9.10
N LEU A 110 -10.41 14.05 8.56
CA LEU A 110 -10.24 15.40 9.09
C LEU A 110 -11.52 16.24 8.98
N LEU A 111 -12.21 16.20 7.83
CA LEU A 111 -13.48 16.90 7.63
C LEU A 111 -14.58 16.37 8.57
N PHE A 112 -14.61 15.06 8.79
CA PHE A 112 -15.51 14.44 9.76
C PHE A 112 -15.27 14.97 11.16
N LEU A 113 -14.02 14.97 11.65
CA LEU A 113 -13.69 15.46 12.99
C LEU A 113 -14.03 16.94 13.16
N GLN A 114 -13.74 17.78 12.17
CA GLN A 114 -14.08 19.20 12.17
C GLN A 114 -15.59 19.45 12.29
N SER A 115 -16.40 18.61 11.64
CA SER A 115 -17.87 18.72 11.68
C SER A 115 -18.47 18.10 12.94
N PHE A 116 -17.86 17.03 13.45
CA PHE A 116 -18.35 16.26 14.58
C PHE A 116 -18.05 16.92 15.93
N GLU A 117 -16.89 17.55 16.09
CA GLU A 117 -16.49 18.21 17.34
C GLU A 117 -17.51 19.24 17.87
N PRO A 118 -18.02 20.21 17.08
CA PRO A 118 -19.01 21.16 17.57
C PRO A 118 -20.35 20.49 17.90
N LEU A 119 -20.77 19.50 17.10
CA LEU A 119 -22.00 18.75 17.31
C LEU A 119 -21.95 17.97 18.63
N LEU A 120 -20.83 17.29 18.89
CA LEU A 120 -20.59 16.54 20.11
C LEU A 120 -20.57 17.47 21.33
N LYS A 121 -19.87 18.61 21.24
CA LYS A 121 -19.85 19.62 22.30
C LYS A 121 -21.27 20.11 22.63
N SER A 122 -22.07 20.43 21.61
CA SER A 122 -23.47 20.85 21.80
C SER A 122 -24.32 19.76 22.43
N ALA A 123 -24.21 18.51 21.96
CA ALA A 123 -24.95 17.38 22.49
C ALA A 123 -24.59 17.08 23.96
N ILE A 124 -23.31 17.13 24.31
CA ILE A 124 -22.83 16.94 25.69
C ILE A 124 -23.37 18.04 26.60
N VAL A 125 -23.29 19.32 26.18
CA VAL A 125 -23.82 20.44 26.97
C VAL A 125 -25.32 20.27 27.21
N ASN A 126 -26.12 19.97 26.17
CA ASN A 126 -27.57 19.78 26.29
C ASN A 126 -27.92 18.63 27.24
N LEU A 127 -27.17 17.53 27.19
CA LEU A 127 -27.40 16.36 28.04
C LEU A 127 -27.06 16.66 29.51
N LEU A 128 -25.99 17.42 29.76
CA LEU A 128 -25.58 17.83 31.10
C LEU A 128 -26.51 18.90 31.70
N THR A 129 -27.07 19.81 30.90
CA THR A 129 -28.02 20.82 31.39
C THR A 129 -29.39 20.23 31.67
N SER A 130 -29.90 19.35 30.80
CA SER A 130 -31.19 18.68 30.99
C SER A 130 -31.27 17.83 32.27
N ASN A 131 -30.13 17.41 32.82
CA ASN A 131 -30.07 16.58 34.04
C ASN A 131 -29.97 17.42 35.33
N LYS A 132 -29.73 18.74 35.23
CA LYS A 132 -29.74 19.65 36.37
C LYS A 132 -31.15 20.09 36.74
N ASP A 133 -32.01 20.28 35.75
CA ASP A 133 -33.40 20.72 35.97
C ASP A 133 -34.21 19.67 36.74
N THR A 134 -33.93 18.38 36.56
CA THR A 134 -34.58 17.29 37.30
C THR A 134 -34.15 17.16 38.76
N HIS A 135 -33.00 17.73 39.16
CA HIS A 135 -32.55 17.70 40.57
C HIS A 135 -33.05 18.91 41.38
N ASN A 136 -33.22 20.08 40.75
CA ASN A 136 -33.79 21.24 41.43
C ASN A 136 -35.30 21.11 41.72
N GLU A 137 -36.05 20.34 40.93
CA GLU A 137 -37.47 20.09 41.23
C GLU A 137 -37.68 19.20 42.47
N ILE A 138 -36.70 18.37 42.84
CA ILE A 138 -36.80 17.49 44.02
C ILE A 138 -36.45 18.23 45.30
N GLU A 139 -35.50 19.19 45.28
CA GLU A 139 -35.17 20.01 46.46
C GLU A 139 -36.26 21.03 46.79
N VAL A 140 -37.01 21.56 45.80
CA VAL A 140 -38.10 22.53 46.04
C VAL A 140 -39.37 21.88 46.60
N GLN A 141 -39.49 20.55 46.61
CA GLN A 141 -40.63 19.83 47.17
C GLN A 141 -40.41 19.31 48.62
N LEU A 142 -39.27 19.63 49.25
CA LEU A 142 -38.93 19.17 50.61
C LEU A 142 -38.96 20.27 51.71
N ASP A 143 -39.35 21.50 51.38
CA ASP A 143 -39.68 22.56 52.36
C ASP A 143 -41.20 22.81 52.43
#